data_AF-A0A1K1SD15-F1
#
_entry.id   AF-A0A1K1SD15-F1
#
_cell.length_a   1.000
_cell.length_b   1.000
_cell.length_c   1.000
_cell.angle_alpha   90.00
_cell.angle_beta   90.00
_cell.angle_gamma   90.00
#
_symmetry.space_group_name_H-M   'P 1'
#
loop_
_entity.id
_entity.type
_entity.pdbx_description
1 polymer ?
#
loop_
_entity_poly.entity_id
_entity_poly.type
_entity_poly.pdbx_seq_one_letter_code
_entity_poly.pdbx_strand_id
1 'polypeptide(L)' 'MPDTPAACIVRDSTEADLAAIHAIYAHHVRHGVASFEETPPDAAELRARRDAVLGHGLPYLVAKD' A
#
# COMPACT_ATOMS: atom_id res chain seq x y z
N MET A 1 13.35 -24.92 16.97
CA MET A 1 13.89 -24.16 15.83
C MET A 1 13.04 -22.92 15.69
N PRO A 2 13.56 -21.69 15.86
CA PRO A 2 12.80 -20.54 15.40
C PRO A 2 12.70 -20.62 13.88
N ASP A 3 11.49 -20.43 13.34
CA ASP A 3 11.27 -20.35 11.90
C ASP A 3 12.16 -19.24 11.33
N THR A 4 12.93 -19.54 10.29
CA THR A 4 13.66 -18.52 9.54
C THR A 4 12.62 -17.54 8.97
N PRO A 5 12.74 -16.22 9.21
CA PRO A 5 11.79 -15.28 8.65
C PRO A 5 11.77 -15.42 7.13
N ALA A 6 10.57 -15.50 6.55
CA ALA A 6 10.41 -15.52 5.11
C ALA A 6 11.17 -14.33 4.50
N ALA A 7 11.88 -14.57 3.40
CA ALA A 7 12.67 -13.55 2.74
C ALA A 7 11.74 -12.54 2.06
N CYS A 8 11.40 -11.46 2.76
CA CYS A 8 10.61 -10.37 2.21
C CYS A 8 11.51 -9.44 1.38
N ILE A 9 11.16 -9.24 0.11
CA ILE A 9 11.81 -8.32 -0.81
C ILE A 9 11.06 -6.99 -0.77
N VAL A 10 11.77 -5.92 -0.39
CA VAL A 10 11.26 -4.54 -0.47
C VAL A 10 11.70 -3.93 -1.80
N ARG A 11 10.75 -3.38 -2.55
CA ARG A 11 11.00 -2.72 -3.85
C ARG A 11 10.07 -1.54 -4.07
N ASP A 12 10.38 -0.73 -5.07
CA ASP A 12 9.47 0.31 -5.54
C ASP A 12 8.12 -0.28 -5.96
N SER A 13 7.05 0.39 -5.56
CA SER A 13 5.70 0.08 -6.02
C SER A 13 5.56 0.39 -7.50
N THR A 14 4.72 -0.38 -8.18
CA THR A 14 4.35 -0.18 -9.59
C THR A 14 2.83 -0.07 -9.71
N GLU A 15 2.32 0.31 -10.87
CA GLU A 15 0.87 0.34 -11.11
C GLU A 15 0.20 -1.02 -10.90
N ALA A 16 0.91 -2.12 -11.17
CA ALA A 16 0.42 -3.47 -10.97
C ALA A 16 0.13 -3.78 -9.49
N ASP A 17 0.76 -3.06 -8.55
CA ASP A 17 0.57 -3.25 -7.11
C ASP A 17 -0.67 -2.52 -6.58
N LEU A 18 -1.26 -1.59 -7.33
CA LEU A 18 -2.36 -0.72 -6.86
C LEU A 18 -3.59 -1.50 -6.38
N ALA A 19 -3.92 -2.61 -7.04
CA ALA A 19 -5.05 -3.44 -6.62
C ALA A 19 -4.82 -4.05 -5.23
N ALA A 20 -3.60 -4.52 -4.96
CA ALA A 20 -3.23 -5.08 -3.65
C ALA A 20 -3.13 -3.99 -2.58
N ILE A 21 -2.52 -2.85 -2.91
CA ILE A 21 -2.46 -1.67 -2.03
C ILE A 21 -3.88 -1.22 -1.65
N HIS A 22 -4.79 -1.13 -2.62
CA HIS A 22 -6.19 -0.77 -2.39
C HIS A 22 -6.90 -1.76 -1.47
N ALA A 23 -6.72 -3.06 -1.68
CA ALA A 23 -7.33 -4.09 -0.84
C ALA A 23 -6.85 -3.99 0.63
N ILE A 24 -5.54 -3.78 0.86
CA ILE A 24 -4.96 -3.59 2.19
C ILE A 24 -5.50 -2.31 2.83
N TYR A 25 -5.47 -1.20 2.10
CA TYR A 25 -5.91 0.10 2.60
C TYR A 25 -7.41 0.09 2.95
N ALA A 26 -8.24 -0.47 2.07
CA ALA A 26 -9.68 -0.58 2.27
C ALA A 26 -10.05 -1.45 3.48
N HIS A 27 -9.26 -2.50 3.76
CA HIS A 27 -9.43 -3.28 4.99
C HIS A 27 -9.20 -2.40 6.23
N HIS A 28 -8.11 -1.65 6.26
CA HIS A 28 -7.78 -0.79 7.42
C HIS A 28 -8.74 0.38 7.61
N VAL A 29 -9.33 0.91 6.54
CA VAL A 29 -10.40 1.91 6.62
C VAL A 29 -11.67 1.31 7.25
N ARG A 30 -12.09 0.12 6.81
CA ARG A 30 -13.34 -0.48 7.29
C ARG A 30 -13.26 -1.12 8.67
N HIS A 31 -12.07 -1.58 9.06
CA HIS A 31 -11.91 -2.49 10.21
C HIS A 31 -10.81 -2.07 11.18
N GLY A 32 -10.08 -0.99 10.89
CA GLY A 32 -8.97 -0.52 11.72
C GLY A 32 -9.20 0.89 12.25
N VAL A 33 -8.22 1.35 13.01
CA VAL A 33 -8.14 2.73 13.53
C VAL A 33 -6.86 3.44 13.07
N ALA A 34 -6.13 2.81 12.13
CA ALA A 34 -4.90 3.36 11.56
C ALA A 34 -5.17 4.47 10.54
N SER A 35 -6.34 4.44 9.89
CA SER A 35 -6.85 5.52 9.05
C SER A 35 -7.96 6.26 9.78
N PHE A 36 -8.10 7.55 9.53
CA PHE A 36 -9.24 8.35 9.96
C PHE A 36 -10.32 8.46 8.87
N GLU A 37 -10.06 7.93 7.68
CA GLU A 37 -11.07 7.84 6.63
C GLU A 37 -12.16 6.85 7.05
N GLU A 38 -13.43 7.19 6.79
CA GLU A 38 -14.58 6.33 7.10
C GLU A 38 -15.02 5.48 5.91
N THR A 39 -14.79 5.98 4.69
CA THR A 39 -15.13 5.29 3.43
C THR A 39 -13.87 5.04 2.63
N PRO A 40 -13.60 3.79 2.19
CA PRO A 40 -12.41 3.51 1.40
C PRO A 40 -12.42 4.31 0.10
N PRO A 41 -11.32 4.97 -0.25
CA PRO A 41 -11.18 5.63 -1.54
C PRO A 41 -11.22 4.58 -2.65
N ASP A 42 -11.53 5.00 -3.87
CA ASP A 42 -11.43 4.11 -5.01
C ASP A 42 -9.96 3.89 -5.45
N ALA A 43 -9.75 2.98 -6.40
CA ALA A 43 -8.41 2.69 -6.90
C ALA A 43 -7.80 3.84 -7.70
N ALA A 44 -8.61 4.75 -8.25
CA ALA A 44 -8.12 5.90 -9.00
C ALA A 44 -7.56 6.97 -8.09
N GLU A 45 -8.21 7.20 -6.95
CA GLU A 45 -7.72 8.10 -5.92
C GLU A 45 -6.42 7.59 -5.29
N LEU A 46 -6.30 6.30 -4.96
CA LEU A 46 -5.03 5.76 -4.46
C LEU A 46 -3.90 5.84 -5.49
N ARG A 47 -4.21 5.70 -6.79
CA ARG A 47 -3.23 5.95 -7.86
C ARG A 47 -2.76 7.39 -7.84
N ALA A 48 -3.68 8.35 -7.83
CA ALA A 48 -3.34 9.77 -7.81
C ALA A 48 -2.49 10.15 -6.58
N ARG A 49 -2.81 9.58 -5.41
CA ARG A 49 -2.01 9.76 -4.18
C ARG A 49 -0.61 9.19 -4.31
N ARG A 50 -0.46 7.98 -4.87
CA ARG A 50 0.86 7.38 -5.15
C ARG A 50 1.66 8.26 -6.10
N ASP A 51 1.05 8.72 -7.20
CA ASP A 51 1.73 9.53 -8.20
C ASP A 51 2.14 10.90 -7.64
N ALA A 52 1.34 11.49 -6.75
CA ALA A 52 1.70 12.70 -6.03
C ALA A 52 2.94 12.50 -5.14
N VAL A 53 3.00 11.40 -4.36
CA VAL A 53 4.17 11.05 -3.53
C VAL A 53 5.43 10.93 -4.40
N LEU A 54 5.34 10.21 -5.51
CA LEU A 54 6.46 10.06 -6.45
C LEU A 54 6.83 11.38 -7.13
N GLY A 55 5.84 12.22 -7.46
CA GLY A 55 6.04 13.55 -8.04
C GLY A 55 6.78 14.51 -7.09
N HIS A 56 6.70 14.28 -5.78
CA HIS A 56 7.51 14.95 -4.77
C HIS A 56 8.91 14.36 -4.58
N GLY A 57 9.28 13.34 -5.36
CA GLY A 57 10.57 12.63 -5.24
C GLY A 57 10.67 11.74 -4.00
N LEU A 58 9.54 11.39 -3.38
CA LEU A 58 9.48 10.54 -2.19
C LEU A 58 9.27 9.07 -2.59
N PRO A 59 9.83 8.12 -1.84
CA PRO A 59 9.66 6.70 -2.13
C PRO A 59 8.24 6.22 -1.82
N TYR A 60 7.73 5.31 -2.65
CA TYR A 60 6.51 4.55 -2.38
C TYR A 60 6.82 3.06 -2.59
N LEU A 61 6.99 2.33 -1.50
CA LEU A 61 7.55 0.97 -1.49
C LEU A 61 6.48 -0.08 -1.20
N VAL A 62 6.72 -1.31 -1.67
CA VAL A 62 5.95 -2.50 -1.30
C VAL A 62 6.88 -3.61 -0.79
N ALA A 63 6.32 -4.43 0.09
CA ALA A 63 6.90 -5.70 0.51
C ALA A 63 6.27 -6.83 -0.32
N LYS A 64 7.10 -7.72 -0.85
CA LYS A 64 6.67 -8.92 -1.60
C LYS A 64 7.51 -10.12 -1.16
N ASP A 65 6.85 -11.26 -1.02
CA ASP A 65 7.46 -12.58 -0.81
C ASP A 65 7.82 -13.28 -2.14
#